data_AF-A0A0C9QIN4-F1
#
_entry.id   AF-A0A0C9QIN4-F1
#
_cell.length_a   1.000
_cell.length_b   1.000
_cell.length_c   1.000
_cell.angle_alpha   90.00
_cell.angle_beta   90.00
_cell.angle_gamma   90.00
#
_symmetry.space_group_name_H-M   'P 1'
#
loop_
_entity.id
_entity.type
_entity.pdbx_description
1 polymer ?
#
loop_
_entity_poly.entity_id
_entity_poly.type
_entity_poly.pdbx_seq_one_letter_code
_entity_poly.pdbx_strand_id
1 'polypeptide(L)'
;PLLKEITDNMMRVRNGEDERKLYLYSAHDITLVNVLRAMGFTEELFKPDYGAALIFELVLSEDLEEGERALEVKVKYLNNTDMDRTTPLGIPRCQEPCKLLNLLHVWQNVLPTNWDAECKV
;
A
#
# COMPACT_ATOMS: atom_id res chain seq x y z
N PRO A 1 3.89 -11.79 1.42
CA PRO A 1 3.81 -10.92 0.21
C PRO A 1 3.85 -9.45 0.59
N LEU A 2 4.50 -8.62 -0.22
CA LEU A 2 4.91 -7.25 0.15
C LEU A 2 3.76 -6.35 0.62
N LEU A 3 2.56 -6.48 0.04
CA LEU A 3 1.39 -5.69 0.46
C LEU A 3 0.95 -5.99 1.91
N LYS A 4 1.06 -7.25 2.34
CA LYS A 4 0.82 -7.69 3.72
C LYS A 4 1.87 -7.11 4.67
N GLU A 5 3.14 -7.16 4.29
CA GLU A 5 4.22 -6.55 5.07
C GLU A 5 4.01 -5.03 5.27
N ILE A 6 3.66 -4.30 4.20
CA ILE A 6 3.40 -2.86 4.27
C ILE A 6 2.22 -2.55 5.20
N THR A 7 1.10 -3.26 5.04
CA THR A 7 -0.09 -3.04 5.86
C THR A 7 0.09 -3.46 7.32
N ASP A 8 0.88 -4.51 7.60
CA ASP A 8 1.25 -4.89 8.95
C ASP A 8 2.14 -3.85 9.63
N ASN A 9 3.09 -3.26 8.90
CA ASN A 9 3.88 -2.13 9.42
C ASN A 9 2.98 -0.93 9.76
N MET A 10 2.00 -0.60 8.91
CA MET A 10 1.03 0.46 9.20
C MET A 10 0.18 0.16 10.45
N MET A 11 -0.26 -1.09 10.62
CA MET A 11 -1.02 -1.52 11.80
C MET A 11 -0.18 -1.46 13.08
N ARG A 12 1.10 -1.84 13.02
CA ARG A 12 2.02 -1.69 14.17
C ARG A 12 2.18 -0.23 14.56
N VAL A 13 2.33 0.67 13.59
CA VAL A 13 2.37 2.13 13.86
C VAL A 13 1.06 2.62 14.46
N ARG A 14 -0.11 2.20 13.91
CA ARG A 14 -1.43 2.53 14.49
C ARG A 14 -1.54 2.11 15.94
N ASN A 15 -1.07 0.91 16.28
CA ASN A 15 -1.17 0.34 17.62
C ASN A 15 -0.11 0.86 18.60
N GLY A 16 0.81 1.73 18.16
CA GLY A 16 1.93 2.19 18.99
C GLY A 16 2.98 1.10 19.27
N GLU A 17 2.98 0.02 18.48
CA GLU A 17 3.96 -1.07 18.57
C GLU A 17 5.25 -0.73 17.79
N ASP A 18 5.21 0.33 16.96
CA ASP A 18 6.32 0.75 16.12
C ASP A 18 6.33 2.27 15.92
N GLU A 19 7.53 2.86 16.01
CA GLU A 19 7.75 4.30 15.87
C GLU A 19 8.49 4.68 14.57
N ARG A 20 8.80 3.69 13.71
CA ARG A 20 9.50 3.92 12.44
C ARG A 20 8.67 4.81 11.52
N LYS A 21 9.29 5.90 11.07
CA LYS A 21 8.66 6.88 10.15
C LYS A 21 8.79 6.51 8.68
N LEU A 22 9.70 5.60 8.33
CA LEU A 22 10.00 5.25 6.95
C LEU A 22 10.47 3.80 6.83
N TYR A 23 9.95 3.11 5.82
CA TYR A 23 10.38 1.80 5.37
C TYR A 23 10.80 1.91 3.91
N LEU A 24 11.99 1.42 3.58
CA LEU A 24 12.51 1.43 2.22
C LEU A 24 12.74 0.00 1.75
N TYR A 25 12.11 -0.33 0.63
CA TYR A 25 12.24 -1.63 -0.03
C TYR A 25 12.88 -1.41 -1.40
N SER A 26 14.12 -1.87 -1.57
CA SER A 26 14.74 -1.95 -2.90
C SER A 26 14.23 -3.20 -3.60
N ALA A 27 13.67 -3.03 -4.80
CA ALA A 27 12.96 -4.08 -5.50
C ALA A 27 13.13 -3.97 -7.02
N HIS A 28 12.50 -4.90 -7.75
CA HIS A 28 12.49 -4.92 -9.21
C HIS A 28 11.20 -4.35 -9.78
N ASP A 29 11.21 -3.94 -11.04
CA ASP A 29 10.04 -3.52 -11.82
C ASP A 29 8.84 -4.48 -11.68
N ILE A 30 9.08 -5.79 -11.77
CA ILE A 30 8.04 -6.81 -11.60
C ILE A 30 7.44 -6.85 -10.20
N THR A 31 8.19 -6.41 -9.18
CA THR A 31 7.66 -6.26 -7.82
C THR A 31 6.62 -5.15 -7.78
N LEU A 32 6.92 -3.99 -8.39
CA LEU A 32 5.99 -2.86 -8.47
C LEU A 32 4.73 -3.25 -9.24
N VAL A 33 4.89 -3.91 -10.40
CA VAL A 33 3.76 -4.37 -11.21
C VAL A 33 2.88 -5.34 -10.41
N ASN A 34 3.47 -6.35 -9.74
CA ASN A 34 2.69 -7.32 -8.96
C ASN A 34 1.99 -6.69 -7.75
N VAL A 35 2.62 -5.70 -7.10
CA VAL A 35 1.95 -4.92 -6.04
C VAL A 35 0.76 -4.16 -6.61
N LEU A 36 0.92 -3.45 -7.72
CA LEU A 36 -0.18 -2.73 -8.39
C LEU A 36 -1.32 -3.67 -8.80
N ARG A 37 -1.00 -4.86 -9.33
CA ARG A 37 -2.01 -5.89 -9.63
C ARG A 37 -2.75 -6.35 -8.38
N ALA A 38 -2.03 -6.63 -7.29
CA ALA A 38 -2.64 -7.02 -6.02
C ALA A 38 -3.54 -5.90 -5.45
N MET A 39 -3.16 -4.64 -5.63
CA MET A 39 -3.96 -3.49 -5.23
C MET A 39 -5.27 -3.33 -6.04
N GLY A 40 -5.39 -4.01 -7.19
CA GLY A 40 -6.58 -4.02 -8.02
C GLY A 40 -6.48 -3.24 -9.33
N PHE A 41 -5.31 -2.69 -9.67
CA PHE A 41 -5.09 -2.07 -10.97
C PHE A 41 -4.83 -3.17 -12.00
N THR A 42 -5.85 -3.68 -12.70
CA THR A 42 -5.73 -4.83 -13.62
C THR A 42 -5.70 -4.44 -15.09
N GLU A 43 -6.29 -3.30 -15.45
CA GLU A 43 -6.47 -2.89 -16.85
C GLU A 43 -5.32 -2.00 -17.36
N GLU A 44 -4.58 -1.39 -16.44
CA GLU A 44 -3.53 -0.43 -16.75
C GLU A 44 -2.25 -1.14 -17.20
N LEU A 45 -1.58 -0.62 -18.22
CA LEU A 45 -0.23 -1.09 -18.57
C LEU A 45 0.81 -0.33 -17.75
N PHE A 46 1.31 -0.96 -16.69
CA PHE A 46 2.46 -0.43 -15.95
C PHE A 46 3.77 -0.96 -16.54
N LYS A 47 4.60 -0.03 -17.00
CA LYS A 47 5.99 -0.28 -17.40
C LYS A 47 6.88 0.64 -16.54
N PRO A 48 7.24 0.22 -15.32
CA PRO A 48 8.11 1.02 -14.46
C PRO A 48 9.45 1.26 -15.14
N ASP A 49 9.89 2.51 -15.19
CA ASP A 49 11.22 2.86 -15.68
C ASP A 49 12.24 2.79 -14.54
N TYR A 50 13.52 3.03 -14.85
CA TYR A 50 14.55 3.10 -13.83
C TYR A 50 14.25 4.19 -12.79
N GLY A 51 14.36 3.81 -11.52
CA GLY A 51 14.07 4.67 -10.38
C GLY A 51 12.58 4.88 -10.09
N ALA A 52 11.69 4.14 -10.76
CA ALA A 52 10.27 4.13 -10.40
C ALA A 52 10.08 3.72 -8.93
N ALA A 53 9.09 4.32 -8.27
CA ALA A 53 8.77 4.03 -6.87
C ALA A 53 7.27 4.06 -6.61
N LEU A 54 6.81 3.13 -5.76
CA LEU A 54 5.49 3.17 -5.13
C LEU A 54 5.64 3.65 -3.69
N ILE A 55 4.94 4.72 -3.35
CA ILE A 55 5.03 5.39 -2.07
C ILE A 55 3.69 5.25 -1.36
N PHE A 56 3.71 4.67 -0.17
CA PHE A 56 2.55 4.51 0.69
C PHE A 56 2.71 5.43 1.89
N GLU A 57 1.75 6.33 2.10
CA GLU A 57 1.73 7.29 3.20
C GLU A 57 0.60 6.93 4.16
N LEU A 58 0.93 6.81 5.44
CA LEU A 58 -0.05 6.67 6.51
C LEU A 58 -0.23 8.04 7.18
N VAL A 59 -1.42 8.61 7.07
CA VAL A 59 -1.71 9.98 7.52
C VAL A 59 -2.89 10.01 8.48
N LEU A 60 -2.91 11.00 9.37
CA LEU A 60 -4.04 11.24 10.25
C LEU A 60 -5.23 11.79 9.45
N SER A 61 -6.38 11.16 9.62
CA SER A 61 -7.67 11.61 9.10
C SER A 61 -8.22 12.77 9.94
N GLU A 62 -9.12 13.52 9.33
CA GLU A 62 -10.03 14.42 10.07
C GLU A 62 -11.17 13.65 10.74
N ASP A 63 -11.48 12.44 10.26
CA ASP A 63 -12.49 11.57 10.82
C ASP A 63 -12.02 10.90 12.12
N LEU A 64 -12.99 10.51 12.94
CA LEU A 64 -12.77 9.67 14.10
C LEU A 64 -13.09 8.20 13.79
N GLU A 65 -12.30 7.30 14.38
CA GLU A 65 -12.53 5.86 14.42
C GLU A 65 -12.22 5.40 15.85
N GLU A 66 -13.19 4.74 16.50
CA GLU A 66 -13.06 4.26 17.90
C GLU A 66 -12.73 5.36 18.93
N GLY A 67 -13.09 6.62 18.64
CA GLY A 67 -12.86 7.76 19.54
C GLY A 67 -11.50 8.43 19.37
N GLU A 68 -10.66 7.93 18.47
CA GLU A 68 -9.39 8.53 18.08
C GLU A 68 -9.41 8.99 16.62
N ARG A 69 -8.41 9.78 16.19
CA ARG A 69 -8.30 10.15 14.78
C ARG A 69 -8.02 8.91 13.96
N ALA A 70 -8.87 8.66 12.96
CA ALA A 70 -8.68 7.57 12.03
C ALA A 70 -7.36 7.76 11.25
N LEU A 71 -6.83 6.67 10.69
CA LEU A 71 -5.68 6.73 9.80
C LEU A 71 -6.11 6.46 8.37
N GLU A 72 -5.62 7.26 7.45
CA GLU A 72 -5.82 7.13 6.01
C GLU A 72 -4.54 6.68 5.32
N VAL A 73 -4.70 5.94 4.23
CA VAL A 73 -3.60 5.51 3.39
C VAL A 73 -3.69 6.22 2.05
N LYS A 74 -2.61 6.93 1.70
CA LYS A 74 -2.45 7.56 0.39
C LYS A 74 -1.36 6.83 -0.37
N VAL A 75 -1.60 6.55 -1.65
CA VAL A 75 -0.61 5.90 -2.51
C VAL A 75 -0.22 6.85 -3.62
N LYS A 76 1.08 6.96 -3.88
CA LYS A 76 1.64 7.77 -4.94
C LYS A 76 2.63 6.95 -5.76
N TYR A 77 2.74 7.29 -7.03
CA TYR A 77 3.66 6.65 -7.97
C TYR A 77 4.63 7.68 -8.54
N LEU A 78 5.92 7.37 -8.45
CA LEU A 78 6.98 8.06 -9.18
C LEU A 78 7.37 7.18 -10.36
N ASN A 79 7.34 7.71 -11.57
CA ASN A 79 7.53 6.89 -12.77
C ASN A 79 9.00 6.61 -13.10
N ASN A 80 9.88 7.59 -12.89
CA ASN A 80 11.30 7.50 -13.23
C ASN A 80 12.14 8.56 -12.48
N THR A 81 13.46 8.51 -12.65
CA THR A 81 14.41 9.47 -12.04
C THR A 81 14.32 10.89 -12.57
N ASP A 82 13.75 11.10 -13.75
CA ASP A 82 13.68 12.41 -14.40
C ASP A 82 12.46 13.23 -13.95
N MET A 83 11.51 12.59 -13.25
CA MET A 83 10.33 13.25 -12.69
C MET A 83 10.60 13.83 -11.31
N ASP A 84 10.16 15.07 -11.10
CA ASP A 84 10.22 15.78 -9.82
C ASP A 84 8.93 15.64 -8.99
N ARG A 85 7.90 15.00 -9.57
CA ARG A 85 6.55 14.91 -8.99
C ARG A 85 6.03 13.49 -9.02
N THR A 86 5.29 13.16 -7.97
CA THR A 86 4.58 11.90 -7.82
C THR A 86 3.13 12.06 -8.27
N THR A 87 2.56 11.00 -8.84
CA THR A 87 1.15 10.95 -9.24
C THR A 87 0.36 10.22 -8.17
N PRO A 88 -0.72 10.81 -7.61
CA PRO A 88 -1.59 10.11 -6.67
C PRO A 88 -2.30 8.95 -7.37
N LEU A 89 -2.42 7.82 -6.69
CA LEU A 89 -3.14 6.64 -7.15
C LEU A 89 -4.40 6.45 -6.29
N GLY A 90 -5.57 6.50 -6.91
CA GLY A 90 -6.83 6.12 -6.26
C GLY A 90 -6.91 4.62 -6.12
N ILE A 91 -7.01 4.10 -4.90
CA ILE A 91 -6.99 2.66 -4.65
C ILE A 91 -8.30 2.04 -5.14
N PRO A 92 -8.29 1.10 -6.11
CA PRO A 92 -9.50 0.50 -6.64
C PRO A 92 -10.36 -0.12 -5.54
N ARG A 93 -11.65 0.21 -5.55
CA ARG A 93 -12.66 -0.25 -4.57
C ARG A 93 -12.45 0.26 -3.14
N CYS A 94 -11.53 1.19 -2.91
CA CYS A 94 -11.49 1.94 -1.66
C CYS A 94 -12.11 3.32 -1.88
N GLN A 95 -13.09 3.69 -1.04
CA GLN A 95 -13.68 5.02 -1.09
C GLN A 95 -12.71 6.06 -0.53
N GLU A 96 -12.61 7.23 -1.16
CA GLU A 96 -11.80 8.36 -0.67
C GLU A 96 -12.56 9.14 0.42
N PRO A 97 -11.92 9.47 1.56
CA PRO A 97 -10.56 9.09 1.94
C PRO A 97 -10.43 7.61 2.33
N CYS A 98 -9.39 6.94 1.83
CA CYS A 98 -9.18 5.51 2.07
C CYS A 98 -8.62 5.23 3.48
N LYS A 99 -9.51 4.92 4.43
CA LYS A 99 -9.12 4.53 5.80
C LYS A 99 -8.36 3.21 5.84
N LEU A 100 -7.37 3.09 6.73
CA LEU A 100 -6.52 1.90 6.87
C LEU A 100 -7.32 0.62 7.12
N LEU A 101 -8.33 0.66 8.00
CA LEU A 101 -9.16 -0.52 8.28
C LEU A 101 -10.01 -0.93 7.07
N ASN A 102 -10.56 0.04 6.33
CA ASN A 102 -11.28 -0.25 5.09
C ASN A 102 -10.34 -0.82 4.02
N LEU A 103 -9.12 -0.31 3.91
CA LEU A 103 -8.11 -0.81 2.98
C LEU A 103 -7.78 -2.29 3.23
N LEU A 104 -7.61 -2.68 4.49
CA LEU A 104 -7.39 -4.08 4.88
C LEU A 104 -8.55 -4.97 4.43
N HIS A 105 -9.79 -4.48 4.56
CA HIS A 105 -10.96 -5.20 4.08
C HIS A 105 -10.99 -5.32 2.55
N VAL A 106 -10.72 -4.23 1.82
CA VAL A 106 -10.67 -4.22 0.35
C VAL A 106 -9.62 -5.20 -0.18
N TRP A 107 -8.48 -5.33 0.50
CA TRP A 107 -7.39 -6.22 0.11
C TRP A 107 -7.42 -7.60 0.76
N GLN A 108 -8.45 -7.95 1.55
CA GLN A 108 -8.48 -9.20 2.32
C GLN A 108 -8.21 -10.48 1.50
N ASN A 109 -8.61 -10.50 0.23
CA ASN A 109 -8.44 -11.66 -0.65
C ASN A 109 -7.05 -11.76 -1.32
N VAL A 110 -6.23 -10.71 -1.22
CA VAL A 110 -4.86 -10.68 -1.78
C VAL A 110 -3.78 -10.63 -0.69
N LEU A 111 -4.19 -10.46 0.57
CA LEU A 111 -3.34 -10.57 1.74
C LEU A 111 -3.38 -12.02 2.23
N PRO A 112 -2.29 -12.81 2.11
CA PRO A 112 -2.34 -14.19 2.54
C PRO A 112 -2.41 -14.29 4.06
N THR A 113 -3.07 -15.33 4.52
CA THR A 113 -3.14 -15.69 5.94
C THR A 113 -2.00 -16.62 6.30
N ASN A 114 -1.69 -17.59 5.43
CA ASN A 114 -0.59 -18.51 5.59
C ASN A 114 0.01 -18.84 4.23
N TRP A 115 1.03 -18.08 3.85
CA TRP A 115 1.69 -18.21 2.55
C TRP A 115 2.20 -19.63 2.29
N ASP A 116 2.85 -20.26 3.27
CA ASP A 116 3.42 -21.60 3.09
C ASP A 116 2.36 -22.68 2.93
N ALA A 117 1.18 -22.51 3.53
CA ALA A 117 0.05 -23.43 3.34
C ALA A 117 -0.66 -23.17 2.00
N GLU A 118 -0.89 -21.91 1.65
CA GLU A 118 -1.55 -21.50 0.40
C GLU A 118 -0.73 -21.86 -0.85
N CYS A 119 0.60 -21.93 -0.72
CA CYS A 119 1.49 -22.34 -1.81
C CYS A 119 1.73 -23.85 -1.91
N LYS A 120 1.15 -24.67 -1.02
CA LYS A 120 1.19 -26.13 -1.17
C LYS A 120 0.16 -26.55 -2.22
N VAL A 121 0.65 -27.22 -3.26
CA VAL A 121 -0.16 -27.83 -4.33
C VAL A 121 -0.34 -29.31 -4.05
#